data_AF-A0A914ZBJ3-F1
#
_entry.id   AF-A0A914ZBJ3-F1
#
_cell.length_a   1.000
_cell.length_b   1.000
_cell.length_c   1.000
_cell.angle_alpha   90.00
_cell.angle_beta   90.00
_cell.angle_gamma   90.00
#
_symmetry.space_group_name_H-M   'P 1'
#
loop_
_entity.id
_entity.type
_entity.pdbx_description
1 polymer ?
#
loop_
_entity_poly.entity_id
_entity_poly.type
_entity_poly.pdbx_seq_one_letter_code
_entity_poly.pdbx_strand_id
1 'polypeptide(L)'
;MERWAKNWDDLISVSLILDTFGFYDLQTFQNLFQCIPEASKKISAHLVWRTDDEKRECTKTFILKGLSNLPSNSDSFNCSILDEQNELFNSTLSNPYPPNSLRNIAREGATTNFHLISDIENNFSQNSSKILSISATKYIRENDKVAVIVRKFEYNDTYSEPPKTVNDLNELMKQKQAFEFHHFTYSKAHKIAGLEAWLNYSLTTNSSPSVKSVTYQMPMEVKNHGSNAF
;
A
#
# COMPACT_ATOMS: atom_id res chain seq x y z
N MET A 1 -4.87 -0.33 7.43
CA MET A 1 -3.92 -1.47 7.56
C MET A 1 -4.60 -2.82 7.71
N GLU A 2 -5.71 -2.95 8.43
CA GLU A 2 -6.49 -4.20 8.50
C GLU A 2 -6.78 -4.77 7.11
N ARG A 3 -7.27 -3.92 6.22
CA ARG A 3 -7.56 -4.27 4.83
C ARG A 3 -6.34 -4.84 4.09
N TRP A 4 -5.15 -4.34 4.38
CA TRP A 4 -3.91 -4.86 3.81
C TRP A 4 -3.49 -6.19 4.40
N ALA A 5 -3.57 -6.35 5.72
CA ALA A 5 -3.27 -7.63 6.38
C ALA A 5 -4.15 -8.76 5.81
N LYS A 6 -5.41 -8.43 5.48
CA LYS A 6 -6.39 -9.33 4.86
C LYS A 6 -6.15 -9.56 3.36
N ASN A 7 -5.86 -8.52 2.59
CA ASN A 7 -5.88 -8.59 1.12
C ASN A 7 -4.51 -8.78 0.46
N TRP A 8 -3.41 -8.47 1.15
CA TRP A 8 -2.06 -8.73 0.65
C TRP A 8 -1.52 -10.06 1.20
N ASP A 9 -1.01 -10.89 0.30
CA ASP A 9 -0.59 -12.26 0.59
C ASP A 9 0.86 -12.41 1.08
N ASP A 10 1.63 -11.30 1.18
CA ASP A 10 3.05 -11.31 1.57
C ASP A 10 3.37 -10.37 2.75
N LEU A 11 4.67 -10.20 3.03
CA LEU A 11 5.20 -9.21 3.95
C LEU A 11 4.89 -7.77 3.49
N ILE A 12 4.68 -6.89 4.47
CA ILE A 12 4.38 -5.47 4.32
C ILE A 12 5.34 -4.70 5.21
N SER A 13 6.02 -3.71 4.64
CA SER A 13 6.75 -2.71 5.42
C SER A 13 6.02 -1.37 5.30
N VAL A 14 5.68 -0.76 6.43
CA VAL A 14 4.95 0.51 6.50
C VAL A 14 5.68 1.49 7.39
N SER A 15 5.70 2.76 7.00
CA SER A 15 6.20 3.86 7.83
C SER A 15 5.10 4.82 8.19
N LEU A 16 5.18 5.35 9.40
CA LEU A 16 4.11 6.07 10.06
C LEU A 16 4.72 7.28 10.73
N ILE A 17 4.19 8.45 10.41
CA ILE A 17 4.62 9.67 11.08
C ILE A 17 3.78 9.87 12.35
N LEU A 18 4.45 9.94 13.49
CA LEU A 18 3.85 10.31 14.77
C LEU A 18 3.90 11.83 14.89
N ASP A 19 2.73 12.45 14.94
CA ASP A 19 2.61 13.88 15.21
C ASP A 19 2.24 14.16 16.68
N THR A 20 1.85 15.40 16.99
CA THR A 20 1.39 15.87 18.31
C THR A 20 0.40 14.97 19.05
N PHE A 21 -0.31 14.05 18.38
CA PHE A 21 -1.31 13.16 18.98
C PHE A 21 -0.87 11.69 19.11
N GLY A 22 0.44 11.39 19.01
CA GLY A 22 0.99 10.03 18.89
C GLY A 22 0.65 8.99 19.98
N PHE A 23 -0.06 9.32 21.06
CA PHE A 23 -0.53 8.32 22.03
C PHE A 23 -1.70 7.47 21.49
N TYR A 24 -2.67 8.11 20.81
CA TYR A 24 -3.79 7.38 20.20
C TYR A 24 -3.29 6.48 19.08
N ASP A 25 -2.37 6.99 18.26
CA ASP A 25 -1.74 6.24 17.18
C ASP A 25 -1.09 4.94 17.70
N LEU A 26 -0.24 5.02 18.73
CA LEU A 26 0.47 3.85 19.26
C LEU A 26 -0.47 2.79 19.84
N GLN A 27 -1.51 3.20 20.58
CA GLN A 27 -2.52 2.27 21.10
C GLN A 27 -3.27 1.63 19.92
N THR A 28 -3.71 2.39 18.93
CA THR A 28 -4.37 1.87 17.72
C THR A 28 -3.48 0.86 16.98
N PHE A 29 -2.17 1.10 16.88
CA PHE A 29 -1.24 0.13 16.29
C PHE A 29 -1.17 -1.16 17.11
N GLN A 30 -1.02 -1.08 18.42
CA GLN A 30 -1.02 -2.26 19.28
C GLN A 30 -2.33 -3.04 19.12
N ASN A 31 -3.48 -2.35 19.13
CA ASN A 31 -4.79 -2.95 18.92
C ASN A 31 -4.82 -3.72 17.60
N LEU A 32 -4.35 -3.10 16.51
CA LEU A 32 -4.29 -3.72 15.19
C LEU A 32 -3.46 -5.01 15.20
N PHE A 33 -2.25 -4.97 15.76
CA PHE A 33 -1.34 -6.11 15.78
C PHE A 33 -1.82 -7.26 16.68
N GLN A 34 -2.56 -6.95 17.76
CA GLN A 34 -3.12 -7.93 18.67
C GLN A 34 -4.44 -8.53 18.16
N CYS A 35 -5.33 -7.69 17.60
CA CYS A 35 -6.64 -8.11 17.12
C CYS A 35 -6.60 -8.78 15.75
N ILE A 36 -5.54 -8.57 14.96
CA ILE A 36 -5.41 -9.14 13.62
C ILE A 36 -4.16 -10.03 13.61
N PRO A 37 -4.31 -11.35 13.85
CA PRO A 37 -3.18 -12.29 13.85
C PRO A 37 -2.36 -12.26 12.54
N GLU A 38 -2.98 -11.94 11.41
CA GLU A 38 -2.29 -11.79 10.13
C GLU A 38 -1.39 -10.54 10.10
N ALA A 39 -1.80 -9.46 10.76
CA ALA A 39 -1.03 -8.22 10.80
C ALA A 39 0.32 -8.43 11.52
N SER A 40 0.33 -9.12 12.66
CA SER A 40 1.56 -9.42 13.42
C SER A 40 2.52 -10.36 12.70
N LYS A 41 2.05 -11.16 11.74
CA LYS A 41 2.89 -12.06 10.94
C LYS A 41 3.48 -11.39 9.70
N LYS A 42 2.81 -10.37 9.17
CA LYS A 42 3.11 -9.80 7.85
C LYS A 42 3.62 -8.37 7.90
N ILE A 43 3.24 -7.57 8.88
CA ILE A 43 3.49 -6.12 8.88
C ILE A 43 4.69 -5.79 9.78
N SER A 44 5.68 -5.09 9.22
CA SER A 44 6.71 -4.34 9.94
C SER A 44 6.36 -2.86 9.92
N ALA A 45 6.23 -2.23 11.09
CA ALA A 45 5.88 -0.82 11.23
C ALA A 45 7.08 0.01 11.70
N HIS A 46 7.35 1.10 10.98
CA HIS A 46 8.46 2.02 11.22
C HIS A 46 7.90 3.37 11.67
N LEU A 47 8.09 3.68 12.95
CA LEU A 47 7.62 4.93 13.54
C LEU A 47 8.62 6.05 13.28
N VAL A 48 8.14 7.17 12.76
CA VAL A 48 8.93 8.33 12.35
C VAL A 48 8.40 9.55 13.10
N TRP A 49 9.27 10.37 13.66
CA TRP A 49 8.87 11.60 14.35
C TRP A 49 9.82 12.74 13.98
N ARG A 50 9.33 13.96 14.17
CA ARG A 50 10.07 15.20 13.91
C ARG A 50 11.06 15.47 15.03
N THR A 51 12.30 15.78 14.69
CA THR A 51 13.37 16.06 15.66
C THR A 51 13.40 17.52 16.10
N ASP A 52 12.87 18.45 15.30
CA ASP A 52 12.74 19.88 15.62
C ASP A 52 11.72 20.17 16.75
N ASP A 53 10.97 19.16 17.17
CA ASP A 53 10.26 19.11 18.45
C ASP A 53 11.21 18.88 19.64
N GLU A 54 12.43 19.45 19.64
CA GLU A 54 13.47 19.26 20.68
C GLU A 54 13.02 19.65 22.10
N LYS A 55 11.90 20.38 22.24
CA LYS A 55 11.27 20.66 23.54
C LYS A 55 10.37 19.55 24.07
N ARG A 56 10.05 18.54 23.26
CA ARG A 56 9.50 17.30 23.78
C ARG A 56 10.70 16.50 24.24
N GLU A 57 10.91 16.49 25.55
CA GLU A 57 11.50 15.30 26.15
C GLU A 57 10.66 14.12 25.63
N CYS A 58 11.16 13.41 24.62
CA CYS A 58 10.79 12.04 24.38
C CYS A 58 11.17 11.34 25.67
N THR A 59 10.25 11.37 26.63
CA THR A 59 10.42 10.70 27.90
C THR A 59 10.51 9.26 27.46
N LYS A 60 11.73 8.71 27.42
CA LYS A 60 12.01 7.30 27.10
C LYS A 60 11.08 6.37 27.88
N THR A 61 10.57 6.88 28.99
CA THR A 61 9.54 6.34 29.86
C THR A 61 8.15 6.16 29.25
N PHE A 62 7.65 6.94 28.27
CA PHE A 62 6.28 6.77 27.74
C PHE A 62 6.16 5.61 26.76
N ILE A 63 7.15 5.42 25.88
CA ILE A 63 7.15 4.29 24.93
C ILE A 63 7.27 2.96 25.70
N LEU A 64 8.09 2.92 26.74
CA LEU A 64 8.23 1.72 27.56
C LEU A 64 7.09 1.54 28.56
N LYS A 65 6.59 2.58 29.26
CA LYS A 65 5.44 2.43 30.18
C LYS A 65 4.14 2.08 29.45
N GLY A 66 3.93 2.57 28.24
CA GLY A 66 2.78 2.20 27.42
C GLY A 66 2.84 0.76 26.88
N LEU A 67 4.04 0.17 26.77
CA LEU A 67 4.23 -1.24 26.39
C LEU A 67 4.33 -2.18 27.61
N SER A 68 4.86 -1.69 28.74
CA SER A 68 5.13 -2.48 29.96
C SER A 68 3.98 -2.47 30.96
N ASN A 69 3.04 -1.52 30.88
CA ASN A 69 1.81 -1.51 31.69
C ASN A 69 0.61 -2.11 30.94
N LEU A 70 0.82 -2.71 29.76
CA LEU A 70 -0.22 -3.51 29.14
C LEU A 70 -0.44 -4.75 30.01
N PRO A 71 -1.70 -5.14 30.29
CA PRO A 71 -1.97 -6.29 31.12
C PRO A 71 -1.26 -7.51 30.54
N SER A 72 -0.19 -7.93 31.20
CA SER A 72 0.32 -9.26 31.07
C SER A 72 -0.77 -10.16 31.62
N ASN A 73 -1.52 -10.79 30.72
CA ASN A 73 -2.60 -11.75 30.95
C ASN A 73 -4.03 -11.16 30.86
N SER A 74 -4.75 -11.66 29.86
CA SER A 74 -6.10 -12.23 29.99
C SER A 74 -7.32 -11.34 30.28
N ASP A 75 -7.26 -10.02 30.11
CA ASP A 75 -8.49 -9.27 29.86
C ASP A 75 -8.74 -9.25 28.35
N SER A 76 -9.88 -9.81 27.92
CA SER A 76 -10.26 -9.92 26.51
C SER A 76 -10.14 -8.56 25.84
N PHE A 77 -9.12 -8.39 25.00
CA PHE A 77 -8.88 -7.16 24.27
C PHE A 77 -10.13 -6.85 23.43
N ASN A 78 -10.77 -5.70 23.67
CA ASN A 78 -12.01 -5.41 22.98
C ASN A 78 -11.74 -4.96 21.54
N CYS A 79 -11.66 -5.92 20.62
CA CYS A 79 -11.41 -5.67 19.20
C CYS A 79 -12.57 -4.92 18.50
N SER A 80 -13.71 -4.70 19.16
CA SER A 80 -14.79 -3.82 18.64
C SER A 80 -14.41 -2.33 18.63
N ILE A 81 -13.33 -1.93 19.32
CA ILE A 81 -12.81 -0.54 19.31
C ILE A 81 -12.23 -0.15 17.93
N LEU A 82 -11.87 -1.11 17.08
CA LEU A 82 -11.35 -0.81 15.73
C LEU A 82 -12.40 -0.17 14.83
N ASP A 83 -13.69 -0.45 15.05
CA ASP A 83 -14.77 0.11 14.25
C ASP A 83 -15.06 1.58 14.63
N GLU A 84 -14.96 1.92 15.92
CA GLU A 84 -15.22 3.28 16.45
C GLU A 84 -14.10 4.28 16.12
N GLN A 85 -12.86 3.82 15.89
CA GLN A 85 -11.72 4.70 15.62
C GLN A 85 -11.62 5.17 14.16
N ASN A 86 -12.38 4.58 13.23
CA ASN A 86 -12.38 5.02 11.83
C ASN A 86 -13.07 6.38 11.63
N GLU A 87 -13.89 6.83 12.59
CA GLU A 87 -14.61 8.12 12.49
C GLU A 87 -13.78 9.33 12.94
N LEU A 88 -12.61 9.13 13.57
CA LEU A 88 -11.85 10.20 14.23
C LEU A 88 -10.68 10.75 13.41
N PHE A 89 -10.63 10.51 12.09
CA PHE A 89 -9.59 11.07 11.21
C PHE A 89 -10.10 12.25 10.38
N ASN A 90 -10.76 13.20 11.04
CA ASN A 90 -11.01 14.54 10.51
C ASN A 90 -10.07 15.52 11.20
N SER A 91 -8.78 15.48 10.81
CA SER A 91 -7.86 16.55 11.17
C SER A 91 -7.26 17.14 9.90
N THR A 92 -7.44 18.45 9.77
CA THR A 92 -6.71 19.34 8.88
C THR A 92 -5.21 19.20 9.14
N LEU A 93 -4.58 18.21 8.52
CA LEU A 93 -3.13 18.07 8.49
C LEU A 93 -2.56 19.18 7.58
N SER A 94 -2.33 20.34 8.19
CA SER A 94 -1.65 21.49 7.59
C SER A 94 -0.14 21.25 7.37
N ASN A 95 0.40 20.11 7.81
CA ASN A 95 1.81 19.78 7.63
C ASN A 95 2.00 18.98 6.34
N PRO A 96 2.99 19.31 5.49
CA PRO A 96 3.27 18.53 4.29
C PRO A 96 3.69 17.11 4.70
N TYR A 97 2.82 16.15 4.43
CA TYR A 97 3.12 14.72 4.51
C TYR A 97 4.30 14.42 3.55
N PRO A 98 5.42 13.84 4.00
CA PRO A 98 6.59 13.58 3.14
C PRO A 98 6.59 12.13 2.60
N PRO A 99 5.81 11.78 1.57
CA PRO A 99 5.62 10.40 1.13
C PRO A 99 6.92 9.73 0.70
N ASN A 100 7.83 10.46 0.06
CA ASN A 100 9.09 9.89 -0.44
C ASN A 100 10.03 9.51 0.71
N SER A 101 10.15 10.35 1.74
CA SER A 101 10.97 10.05 2.92
C SER A 101 10.41 8.84 3.67
N LEU A 102 9.08 8.80 3.83
CA LEU A 102 8.40 7.68 4.47
C LEU A 102 8.57 6.37 3.67
N ARG A 103 8.42 6.41 2.34
CA ARG A 103 8.69 5.24 1.47
C ARG A 103 10.13 4.75 1.59
N ASN A 104 11.11 5.65 1.69
CA ASN A 104 12.51 5.27 1.89
C ASN A 104 12.73 4.57 3.23
N ILE A 105 12.13 5.07 4.31
CA ILE A 105 12.20 4.44 5.64
C ILE A 105 11.54 3.06 5.61
N ALA A 106 10.34 2.94 5.03
CA ALA A 106 9.67 1.65 4.87
C ALA A 106 10.53 0.67 4.05
N ARG A 107 11.26 1.16 3.04
CA ARG A 107 12.16 0.33 2.23
C ARG A 107 13.29 -0.31 3.06
N GLU A 108 13.77 0.35 4.12
CA GLU A 108 14.81 -0.22 4.98
C GLU A 108 14.34 -1.48 5.72
N GLY A 109 13.05 -1.56 6.05
CA GLY A 109 12.43 -2.76 6.63
C GLY A 109 12.01 -3.84 5.64
N ALA A 110 12.02 -3.54 4.34
CA ALA A 110 11.67 -4.49 3.30
C ALA A 110 12.91 -5.33 2.93
N THR A 111 12.95 -6.57 3.41
CA THR A 111 14.11 -7.48 3.26
C THR A 111 14.03 -8.38 2.03
N THR A 112 12.96 -8.27 1.24
CA THR A 112 12.74 -9.09 0.04
C THR A 112 13.50 -8.54 -1.16
N ASN A 113 13.72 -9.36 -2.19
CA ASN A 113 14.43 -8.90 -3.40
C ASN A 113 13.56 -8.01 -4.30
N PHE A 114 12.24 -8.09 -4.17
CA PHE A 114 11.28 -7.36 -4.99
C PHE A 114 10.32 -6.59 -4.10
N HIS A 115 10.21 -5.28 -4.35
CA HIS A 115 9.35 -4.37 -3.60
C HIS A 115 8.23 -3.84 -4.49
N LEU A 116 6.98 -3.95 -4.03
CA LEU A 116 5.85 -3.24 -4.59
C LEU A 116 5.58 -1.99 -3.77
N ILE A 117 5.77 -0.81 -4.35
CA ILE A 117 5.43 0.45 -3.70
C ILE A 117 3.93 0.69 -3.87
N SER A 118 3.23 0.96 -2.77
CA SER A 118 1.78 1.16 -2.74
C SER A 118 1.37 2.27 -1.78
N ASP A 119 0.24 2.90 -2.09
CA ASP A 119 -0.45 3.87 -1.23
C ASP A 119 -1.48 3.16 -0.33
N ILE A 120 -1.88 3.83 0.76
CA ILE A 120 -2.74 3.28 1.84
C ILE A 120 -4.13 2.86 1.38
N GLU A 121 -4.60 3.48 0.30
CA GLU A 121 -5.93 3.30 -0.28
C GLU A 121 -5.98 2.13 -1.27
N ASN A 122 -4.83 1.62 -1.71
CA ASN A 122 -4.79 0.56 -2.71
C ASN A 122 -5.26 -0.78 -2.14
N ASN A 123 -6.04 -1.49 -2.95
CA ASN A 123 -6.42 -2.87 -2.72
C ASN A 123 -5.69 -3.80 -3.68
N PHE A 124 -5.48 -5.03 -3.23
CA PHE A 124 -4.75 -6.04 -3.97
C PHE A 124 -5.68 -7.20 -4.35
N SER A 125 -5.51 -7.70 -5.58
CA SER A 125 -6.18 -8.91 -6.03
C SER A 125 -5.65 -10.13 -5.27
N GLN A 126 -6.45 -11.20 -5.26
CA GLN A 126 -6.05 -12.43 -4.58
C GLN A 126 -4.78 -13.01 -5.22
N ASN A 127 -3.85 -13.50 -4.38
CA ASN A 127 -2.56 -14.09 -4.78
C ASN A 127 -1.64 -13.15 -5.58
N SER A 128 -1.85 -11.83 -5.48
CA SER A 128 -1.13 -10.87 -6.30
C SER A 128 0.37 -10.84 -6.01
N SER A 129 0.80 -11.03 -4.77
CA SER A 129 2.24 -11.08 -4.45
C SER A 129 2.91 -12.26 -5.12
N LYS A 130 2.27 -13.43 -5.10
CA LYS A 130 2.77 -14.64 -5.76
C LYS A 130 2.89 -14.45 -7.27
N ILE A 131 1.87 -13.86 -7.91
CA ILE A 131 1.88 -13.57 -9.35
C ILE A 131 3.02 -12.61 -9.70
N LEU A 132 3.19 -11.55 -8.90
CA LEU A 132 4.25 -10.57 -9.09
C LEU A 132 5.64 -11.19 -8.88
N SER A 133 5.81 -12.00 -7.84
CA SER A 133 7.07 -12.68 -7.53
C SER A 133 7.49 -13.66 -8.62
N ILE A 134 6.56 -14.48 -9.12
CA ILE A 134 6.80 -15.39 -10.26
C ILE A 134 7.18 -14.59 -11.51
N SER A 135 6.47 -13.50 -11.78
CA SER A 135 6.72 -12.64 -12.94
C SER A 135 8.08 -11.94 -12.85
N ALA A 136 8.38 -11.34 -11.71
CA ALA A 136 9.64 -10.68 -11.45
C ALA A 136 10.81 -11.67 -11.57
N THR A 137 10.70 -12.84 -10.95
CA THR A 137 11.71 -13.90 -11.05
C THR A 137 11.86 -14.42 -12.48
N LYS A 138 10.79 -14.46 -13.27
CA LYS A 138 10.85 -14.90 -14.66
C LYS A 138 11.52 -13.88 -15.59
N TYR A 139 11.22 -12.60 -15.42
CA TYR A 139 11.54 -11.55 -16.40
C TYR A 139 12.62 -10.56 -15.96
N ILE A 140 12.98 -10.50 -14.69
CA ILE A 140 14.05 -9.63 -14.18
C ILE A 140 15.30 -10.47 -13.93
N ARG A 141 16.42 -10.05 -14.51
CA ARG A 141 17.76 -10.53 -14.17
C ARG A 141 18.58 -9.42 -13.55
N GLU A 142 19.67 -9.80 -12.91
CA GLU A 142 20.66 -8.85 -12.40
C GLU A 142 21.17 -7.98 -13.56
N ASN A 143 21.22 -6.67 -13.36
CA ASN A 143 21.58 -5.64 -14.35
C ASN A 143 20.58 -5.39 -15.50
N ASP A 144 19.42 -6.06 -15.52
CA ASP A 144 18.38 -5.75 -16.50
C ASP A 144 17.77 -4.37 -16.23
N LYS A 145 17.59 -3.59 -17.30
CA LYS A 145 16.79 -2.35 -17.28
C LYS A 145 15.33 -2.67 -17.60
N VAL A 146 14.70 -3.47 -16.74
CA VAL A 146 13.30 -3.90 -16.90
C VAL A 146 12.44 -3.21 -15.85
N ALA A 147 11.27 -2.72 -16.28
CA ALA A 147 10.24 -2.23 -15.38
C ALA A 147 9.05 -3.20 -15.39
N VAL A 148 8.61 -3.63 -14.21
CA VAL A 148 7.35 -4.36 -14.06
C VAL A 148 6.23 -3.35 -13.87
N ILE A 149 5.30 -3.33 -14.81
CA ILE A 149 4.17 -2.41 -14.79
C ILE A 149 2.94 -3.18 -14.28
N VAL A 150 2.36 -2.71 -13.18
CA VAL A 150 1.11 -3.23 -12.62
C VAL A 150 -0.03 -2.33 -13.06
N ARG A 151 -1.07 -2.93 -13.67
CA ARG A 151 -2.29 -2.19 -14.00
C ARG A 151 -3.12 -1.99 -12.73
N LYS A 152 -3.44 -0.73 -12.43
CA LYS A 152 -4.33 -0.34 -11.34
C LYS A 152 -5.71 0.01 -11.91
N PHE A 153 -6.74 -0.24 -11.11
CA PHE A 153 -8.13 0.08 -11.43
C PHE A 153 -8.76 0.84 -10.28
N GLU A 154 -9.68 1.74 -10.60
CA GLU A 154 -10.57 2.41 -9.67
C GLU A 154 -11.95 1.77 -9.78
N TYR A 155 -12.68 1.68 -8.69
CA TYR A 155 -14.04 1.16 -8.67
C TYR A 155 -14.90 2.01 -7.75
N ASN A 156 -16.22 1.99 -7.96
CA ASN A 156 -17.13 2.81 -7.16
C ASN A 156 -17.20 2.31 -5.71
N ASP A 157 -17.09 3.25 -4.75
CA ASP A 157 -17.09 2.98 -3.31
C ASP A 157 -18.40 2.37 -2.77
N THR A 158 -19.45 2.26 -3.60
CA THR A 158 -20.69 1.57 -3.26
C THR A 158 -20.51 0.06 -3.10
N TYR A 159 -19.37 -0.51 -3.53
CA TYR A 159 -19.03 -1.92 -3.31
C TYR A 159 -18.19 -2.10 -2.05
N SER A 160 -18.70 -2.90 -1.12
CA SER A 160 -18.03 -3.21 0.15
C SER A 160 -16.73 -3.98 -0.03
N GLU A 161 -16.62 -4.80 -1.08
CA GLU A 161 -15.46 -5.65 -1.34
C GLU A 161 -14.79 -5.31 -2.69
N PRO A 162 -13.45 -5.20 -2.73
CA PRO A 162 -12.74 -4.94 -3.97
C PRO A 162 -12.75 -6.19 -4.88
N PRO A 163 -12.66 -6.04 -6.22
CA PRO A 163 -12.58 -7.18 -7.13
C PRO A 163 -11.32 -8.01 -6.83
N LYS A 164 -11.51 -9.32 -6.62
CA LYS A 164 -10.43 -10.24 -6.23
C LYS A 164 -9.85 -10.98 -7.43
N THR A 165 -10.66 -11.18 -8.47
CA THR A 165 -10.27 -11.87 -9.70
C THR A 165 -10.44 -11.00 -10.95
N VAL A 166 -9.85 -11.43 -12.06
CA VAL A 166 -10.04 -10.78 -13.37
C VAL A 166 -11.49 -10.90 -13.86
N ASN A 167 -12.20 -11.97 -13.47
CA ASN A 167 -13.63 -12.12 -13.79
C ASN A 167 -14.45 -11.04 -13.06
N ASP A 168 -14.21 -10.84 -11.76
CA ASP A 168 -14.89 -9.81 -10.96
C ASP A 168 -14.65 -8.42 -11.57
N LEU A 169 -13.39 -8.12 -11.92
CA LEU A 169 -13.03 -6.87 -12.56
C LEU A 169 -13.75 -6.69 -13.91
N ASN A 170 -13.80 -7.73 -14.75
CA ASN A 170 -14.48 -7.68 -16.05
C ASN A 170 -15.99 -7.43 -15.90
N GLU A 171 -16.63 -8.06 -14.92
CA GLU A 171 -18.04 -7.82 -14.61
C GLU A 171 -18.29 -6.38 -14.18
N LEU A 172 -17.48 -5.86 -13.25
CA LEU A 172 -17.58 -4.46 -12.82
C LEU A 172 -17.31 -3.48 -13.96
N MET A 173 -16.33 -3.76 -14.82
CA MET A 173 -16.04 -2.93 -16.00
C MET A 173 -17.22 -2.91 -16.99
N LYS A 174 -17.86 -4.06 -17.25
CA LYS A 174 -19.07 -4.15 -18.10
C LYS A 174 -20.24 -3.35 -17.52
N GLN A 175 -20.36 -3.33 -16.19
CA GLN A 175 -21.37 -2.56 -15.45
C GLN A 175 -21.00 -1.08 -15.29
N LYS A 176 -19.84 -0.65 -15.82
CA LYS A 176 -19.29 0.71 -15.62
C LYS A 176 -19.14 1.08 -14.14
N GLN A 177 -18.72 0.10 -13.35
CA GLN A 177 -18.45 0.22 -11.92
C GLN A 177 -16.95 0.14 -11.60
N ALA A 178 -16.12 -0.24 -12.59
CA ALA A 178 -14.67 -0.22 -12.50
C ALA A 178 -14.05 0.39 -13.76
N PHE A 179 -12.92 1.08 -13.59
CA PHE A 179 -12.26 1.88 -14.60
C PHE A 179 -10.74 1.78 -14.47
N GLU A 180 -10.00 2.06 -15.55
CA GLU A 180 -8.54 2.25 -15.44
C GLU A 180 -8.23 3.40 -14.48
N PHE A 181 -7.16 3.26 -13.69
CA PHE A 181 -6.73 4.25 -12.69
C PHE A 181 -6.65 5.68 -13.24
N HIS A 182 -6.97 6.66 -12.39
CA HIS A 182 -7.18 8.08 -12.71
C HIS A 182 -8.40 8.36 -13.61
N HIS A 183 -9.41 7.49 -13.64
CA HIS A 183 -10.59 7.73 -14.47
C HIS A 183 -11.30 9.02 -14.07
N PHE A 184 -11.50 9.23 -12.76
CA PHE A 184 -12.29 10.33 -12.22
C PHE A 184 -11.54 11.66 -12.14
N THR A 185 -10.22 11.62 -12.05
CA THR A 185 -9.38 12.82 -11.83
C THR A 185 -8.63 13.24 -13.09
N TYR A 186 -7.98 12.30 -13.79
CA TYR A 186 -7.24 12.60 -15.01
C TYR A 186 -7.11 11.40 -15.94
N SER A 187 -8.19 11.07 -16.65
CA SER A 187 -8.32 9.84 -17.43
C SER A 187 -7.33 9.68 -18.59
N LYS A 188 -6.61 10.74 -18.99
CA LYS A 188 -5.56 10.66 -20.01
C LYS A 188 -4.19 10.30 -19.43
N ALA A 189 -3.95 10.56 -18.14
CA ALA A 189 -2.72 10.14 -17.48
C ALA A 189 -2.74 8.63 -17.23
N HIS A 190 -1.55 8.04 -17.17
CA HIS A 190 -1.31 6.67 -16.70
C HIS A 190 -2.05 5.55 -17.46
N LYS A 191 -2.63 5.83 -18.64
CA LYS A 191 -3.20 4.79 -19.50
C LYS A 191 -2.12 3.85 -19.99
N ILE A 192 -2.38 2.55 -19.87
CA ILE A 192 -1.49 1.51 -20.40
C ILE A 192 -2.21 0.86 -21.60
N ALA A 193 -1.64 1.01 -22.80
CA ALA A 193 -2.27 0.52 -24.03
C ALA A 193 -2.55 -1.00 -24.01
N GLY A 194 -3.58 -1.44 -24.74
CA GLY A 194 -3.90 -2.87 -24.90
C GLY A 194 -4.73 -3.48 -23.76
N LEU A 195 -5.57 -2.69 -23.08
CA LEU A 195 -6.45 -3.17 -22.01
C LEU A 195 -7.35 -4.34 -22.44
N GLU A 196 -8.04 -4.22 -23.57
CA GLU A 196 -8.97 -5.25 -24.05
C GLU A 196 -8.25 -6.58 -24.35
N ALA A 197 -7.11 -6.51 -25.05
CA ALA A 197 -6.30 -7.69 -25.33
C ALA A 197 -5.78 -8.36 -24.05
N TRP A 198 -5.33 -7.55 -23.07
CA TRP A 198 -4.90 -8.05 -21.77
C TRP A 198 -6.05 -8.70 -20.99
N LEU A 199 -7.23 -8.09 -21.00
CA LEU A 199 -8.40 -8.60 -20.28
C LEU A 199 -8.84 -9.92 -20.89
N ASN A 200 -9.02 -9.98 -22.22
CA ASN A 200 -9.43 -11.18 -22.95
C ASN A 200 -8.46 -12.35 -22.71
N TYR A 201 -7.15 -12.09 -22.82
CA TYR A 201 -6.16 -13.14 -22.58
C TYR A 201 -6.17 -13.61 -21.11
N SER A 202 -6.25 -12.68 -20.16
CA SER A 202 -6.30 -13.02 -18.73
C SER A 202 -7.53 -13.87 -18.36
N LEU A 203 -8.69 -13.59 -18.96
CA LEU A 203 -9.93 -14.37 -18.79
C LEU A 203 -9.79 -15.81 -19.32
N THR A 204 -9.10 -16.01 -20.45
CA THR A 204 -8.94 -17.36 -21.03
C THR A 204 -8.02 -18.28 -20.23
N THR A 205 -7.05 -17.71 -19.49
CA THR A 205 -6.10 -18.49 -18.67
C THR A 205 -6.64 -18.86 -17.27
N ASN A 206 -7.85 -18.40 -16.94
CA ASN A 206 -8.68 -18.79 -15.79
C ASN A 206 -8.02 -18.86 -14.40
N SER A 207 -6.85 -18.24 -14.18
CA SER A 207 -6.17 -18.40 -12.88
C SER A 207 -5.16 -17.31 -12.48
N SER A 208 -4.86 -16.31 -13.31
CA SER A 208 -4.04 -15.16 -12.91
C SER A 208 -4.15 -14.03 -13.93
N PRO A 209 -4.00 -12.74 -13.53
CA PRO A 209 -3.78 -11.66 -14.48
C PRO A 209 -2.60 -12.00 -15.37
N SER A 210 -2.78 -11.83 -16.68
CA SER A 210 -1.72 -12.17 -17.61
C SER A 210 -0.57 -11.18 -17.55
N VAL A 211 0.63 -11.69 -17.83
CA VAL A 211 1.86 -10.91 -17.83
C VAL A 211 2.40 -10.91 -19.24
N LYS A 212 2.51 -9.73 -19.83
CA LYS A 212 3.04 -9.53 -21.17
C LYS A 212 4.30 -8.67 -21.10
N SER A 213 5.40 -9.16 -21.65
CA SER A 213 6.57 -8.32 -21.90
C SER A 213 6.29 -7.43 -23.11
N VAL A 214 6.62 -6.15 -22.98
CA VAL A 214 6.58 -5.19 -24.08
C VAL A 214 7.91 -4.48 -24.09
N THR A 215 8.56 -4.44 -25.26
CA THR A 215 9.76 -3.61 -25.43
C THR A 215 9.30 -2.16 -25.50
N TYR A 216 9.51 -1.42 -24.41
CA TYR A 216 9.28 0.02 -24.42
C TYR A 216 10.51 0.69 -25.05
N GLN A 217 10.36 1.20 -26.26
CA GLN A 217 11.33 2.16 -26.78
C GLN A 217 11.01 3.50 -26.14
N MET A 218 11.88 3.99 -25.25
CA MET A 218 11.75 5.36 -24.77
C MET A 218 11.70 6.27 -25.99
N PRO A 219 10.65 7.09 -26.16
CA PRO A 219 10.75 8.19 -27.12
C PRO A 219 11.89 9.07 -26.64
N MET A 220 12.97 9.14 -27.44
CA MET A 220 14.10 10.03 -27.17
C MET A 220 13.65 11.48 -27.31
N GLU A 221 13.05 12.03 -26.27
CA GLU A 221 13.07 13.47 -25.99
C GLU A 221 13.18 13.66 -24.47
N VAL A 222 14.38 13.42 -23.94
CA VAL A 222 14.80 14.13 -22.74
C VAL A 222 15.03 15.58 -23.20
N LYS A 223 13.98 16.41 -23.15
CA LYS A 223 14.20 17.85 -23.11
C LYS A 223 14.95 18.12 -21.82
N ASN A 224 16.23 18.46 -21.94
CA ASN A 224 17.01 19.09 -20.88
C ASN A 224 16.26 20.34 -20.44
N HIS A 225 15.35 20.21 -19.48
CA HIS A 225 14.97 21.32 -18.66
C HIS A 225 16.14 21.52 -17.70
N GLY A 226 16.95 22.52 -18.04
CA GLY A 226 18.10 22.93 -17.27
C GLY A 226 17.75 22.99 -15.79
N SER A 227 18.67 22.48 -14.99
CA SER A 227 18.83 22.81 -13.59
C SER A 227 18.52 24.29 -13.36
N ASN A 228 17.37 24.57 -12.73
CA ASN A 228 17.06 25.77 -11.95
C ASN A 228 15.62 25.67 -11.44
N ALA A 229 15.44 25.10 -10.25
CA ALA A 229 14.44 25.55 -9.27
C ALA A 229 14.63 24.75 -7.97
N PHE A 230 15.07 25.48 -6.95
CA PHE A 230 15.05 25.29 -5.50
C PHE A 230 14.48 24.01 -4.91
#